data_AF-A0A521YEB8-F1
#
_entry.id   AF-A0A521YEB8-F1
#
_cell.length_a   1.000
_cell.length_b   1.000
_cell.length_c   1.000
_cell.angle_alpha   90.00
_cell.angle_beta   90.00
_cell.angle_gamma   90.00
#
_symmetry.space_group_name_H-M   'P 1'
#
loop_
_entity.id
_entity.type
_entity.pdbx_description
1 polymer ?
#
loop_
_entity_poly.entity_id
_entity_poly.type
_entity_poly.pdbx_seq_one_letter_code
_entity_poly.pdbx_strand_id
1 'polypeptide(L)'
;MQRLLAESGLTPDERVEVLGGALVVEALRPYWTGALSAEEAHDALRAADPELADAIEGLAPMLLGHAEVRAEAAAAIEAIGALLRSR
;
A
#
# COMPACT_ATOMS: atom_id res chain seq x y z
N MET A 1 -13.31 -10.41 -7.65
CA MET A 1 -12.08 -9.80 -7.10
C MET A 1 -10.92 -10.79 -7.03
N GLN A 2 -11.02 -11.89 -6.26
CA GLN A 2 -9.93 -12.88 -6.14
C GLN A 2 -9.43 -13.45 -7.48
N ARG A 3 -10.35 -13.76 -8.42
CA ARG A 3 -9.97 -14.26 -9.76
C ARG A 3 -9.22 -13.23 -10.61
N LEU A 4 -9.67 -11.97 -10.57
CA LEU A 4 -9.05 -10.83 -11.25
C LEU A 4 -7.63 -10.54 -10.74
N LEU A 5 -7.42 -10.63 -9.42
CA LEU A 5 -6.09 -10.49 -8.82
C LEU A 5 -5.21 -11.71 -9.07
N ALA A 6 -5.79 -12.90 -9.18
CA ALA A 6 -5.04 -14.12 -9.54
C ALA A 6 -4.54 -14.07 -10.99
N GLU A 7 -5.30 -13.45 -11.88
CA GLU A 7 -5.03 -13.35 -13.32
C GLU A 7 -4.24 -12.09 -13.72
N SER A 8 -3.99 -11.16 -12.78
CA SER A 8 -3.30 -9.89 -13.05
C SER A 8 -1.78 -10.01 -13.27
N GLY A 9 -1.21 -11.19 -13.07
CA GLY A 9 0.24 -11.39 -13.08
C GLY A 9 0.96 -10.79 -11.87
N LEU A 10 0.23 -10.15 -10.94
CA LEU A 10 0.79 -9.58 -9.72
C LEU A 10 1.18 -10.70 -8.74
N THR A 11 2.31 -10.50 -8.09
CA THR A 11 2.73 -11.30 -6.94
C THR A 11 1.74 -11.12 -5.77
N PRO A 12 1.70 -12.04 -4.79
CA PRO A 12 0.87 -11.88 -3.60
C PRO A 12 1.04 -10.52 -2.92
N ASP A 13 2.28 -10.01 -2.85
CA ASP A 13 2.60 -8.77 -2.16
C ASP A 13 2.12 -7.54 -2.94
N GLU A 14 2.30 -7.51 -4.26
CA GLU A 14 1.73 -6.46 -5.11
C GLU A 14 0.20 -6.43 -5.03
N ARG A 15 -0.45 -7.59 -4.84
CA ARG A 15 -1.90 -7.62 -4.61
C ARG A 15 -2.26 -6.97 -3.29
N VAL A 16 -1.47 -7.18 -2.23
CA VAL A 16 -1.67 -6.54 -0.92
C VAL A 16 -1.48 -5.03 -1.04
N GLU A 17 -0.44 -4.56 -1.74
CA GLU A 17 -0.20 -3.14 -1.99
C GLU A 17 -1.35 -2.50 -2.79
N VAL A 18 -1.79 -3.13 -3.89
CA VAL A 18 -2.90 -2.63 -4.72
C VAL A 18 -4.22 -2.62 -3.95
N LEU A 19 -4.52 -3.68 -3.19
CA LEU A 19 -5.72 -3.74 -2.36
C LEU A 19 -5.70 -2.71 -1.23
N GLY A 20 -4.53 -2.53 -0.60
CA GLY A 20 -4.32 -1.54 0.44
C GLY A 20 -4.51 -0.11 -0.08
N GLY A 21 -3.85 0.23 -1.20
CA GLY A 21 -4.02 1.52 -1.84
C GLY A 21 -5.46 1.79 -2.30
N ALA A 22 -6.13 0.78 -2.86
CA ALA A 22 -7.54 0.89 -3.23
C ALA A 22 -8.43 1.17 -2.00
N LEU A 23 -8.21 0.46 -0.88
CA LEU A 23 -8.97 0.69 0.35
C LEU A 23 -8.84 2.13 0.85
N VAL A 24 -7.62 2.68 0.87
CA VAL A 24 -7.36 4.07 1.29
C VAL A 24 -8.11 5.05 0.37
N VAL A 25 -7.99 4.88 -0.95
CA VAL A 25 -8.65 5.75 -1.93
C VAL A 25 -10.17 5.66 -1.83
N GLU A 26 -10.72 4.47 -1.64
CA GLU A 26 -12.17 4.26 -1.47
C GLU A 26 -12.70 4.95 -0.21
N ALA A 27 -11.99 4.82 0.91
CA ALA A 27 -12.41 5.43 2.17
C ALA A 27 -12.28 6.96 2.16
N LEU A 28 -11.28 7.51 1.46
CA LEU A 28 -11.12 8.95 1.28
C LEU A 28 -12.05 9.53 0.22
N ARG A 29 -12.59 8.72 -0.72
CA ARG A 29 -13.39 9.20 -1.87
C ARG A 29 -14.54 10.15 -1.49
N PRO A 30 -15.32 9.94 -0.42
CA PRO A 30 -16.39 10.87 -0.04
C PRO A 30 -15.87 12.26 0.33
N TYR A 31 -14.62 12.34 0.78
CA TYR A 31 -13.95 13.54 1.28
C TYR A 31 -12.96 14.12 0.27
N TRP A 32 -12.49 13.31 -0.69
CA TRP A 32 -11.54 13.72 -1.73
C TRP A 32 -12.27 14.34 -2.93
N THR A 33 -12.82 15.52 -2.70
CA THR A 33 -13.30 16.37 -3.80
C THR A 33 -12.09 16.96 -4.53
N GLY A 34 -12.15 17.13 -5.86
CA GLY A 34 -10.98 17.54 -6.67
C GLY A 34 -10.32 18.89 -6.31
N ALA A 35 -10.87 19.62 -5.35
CA ALA A 35 -10.30 20.84 -4.77
C ALA A 35 -9.48 20.61 -3.49
N LEU A 36 -9.56 19.41 -2.88
CA LEU A 36 -8.87 19.05 -1.65
C LEU A 36 -7.61 18.23 -1.95
N SER A 37 -6.54 18.54 -1.22
CA SER A 37 -5.37 17.69 -1.13
C SER A 37 -5.71 16.38 -0.38
N ALA A 38 -4.83 15.39 -0.51
CA ALA A 38 -4.97 14.12 0.20
C ALA A 38 -5.00 14.29 1.73
N GLU A 39 -4.20 15.23 2.24
CA GLU A 39 -4.16 15.59 3.67
C GLU A 39 -5.49 16.20 4.12
N GLU A 40 -6.04 17.16 3.37
CA GLU A 40 -7.33 17.77 3.71
C GLU A 40 -8.50 16.78 3.62
N ALA A 41 -8.46 15.84 2.67
CA ALA A 41 -9.45 14.76 2.58
C ALA A 41 -9.37 13.80 3.78
N HIS A 42 -8.15 13.55 4.27
CA HIS A 42 -7.92 12.72 5.43
C HIS A 42 -8.36 13.39 6.73
N ASP A 43 -8.08 14.69 6.89
CA ASP A 43 -8.58 15.48 8.02
C ASP A 43 -10.11 15.54 8.05
N ALA A 44 -10.74 15.69 6.88
CA ALA A 44 -12.19 15.64 6.74
C ALA A 44 -12.77 14.26 7.11
N LEU A 45 -12.10 13.17 6.72
CA LEU A 45 -12.44 11.83 7.19
C LEU A 45 -12.31 11.73 8.70
N ARG A 46 -11.20 12.17 9.29
CA ARG A 46 -10.96 12.07 10.74
C ARG A 46 -11.96 12.88 11.57
N ALA A 47 -12.46 13.99 11.02
CA ALA A 47 -13.52 14.77 11.65
C ALA A 47 -14.91 14.10 11.56
N ALA A 48 -15.19 13.36 10.49
CA ALA A 48 -16.48 12.73 10.24
C ALA A 48 -16.59 11.31 10.83
N ASP A 49 -15.52 10.53 10.75
CA ASP A 49 -15.43 9.14 11.19
C ASP A 49 -14.00 8.83 11.71
N PRO A 50 -13.73 9.13 13.00
CA PRO A 50 -12.42 8.90 13.61
C PRO A 50 -12.03 7.42 13.67
N GLU A 51 -13.00 6.51 13.80
CA GLU A 51 -12.73 5.07 13.89
C GLU A 51 -12.24 4.52 12.56
N LEU A 52 -12.86 4.95 11.46
CA LEU A 52 -12.40 4.61 10.12
C LEU A 52 -11.03 5.24 9.80
N ALA A 53 -10.79 6.48 10.25
CA ALA A 53 -9.48 7.11 10.12
C ALA A 53 -8.39 6.31 10.85
N ASP A 54 -8.62 5.93 12.11
CA ASP A 54 -7.70 5.09 12.89
C ASP A 54 -7.43 3.74 12.20
N ALA A 55 -8.46 3.11 11.62
CA ALA A 55 -8.30 1.85 10.90
C ALA A 55 -7.43 1.99 9.64
N ILE A 56 -7.59 3.08 8.89
CA ILE A 56 -6.77 3.36 7.69
C ILE A 56 -5.33 3.70 8.08
N GLU A 57 -5.15 4.55 9.08
CA GLU A 57 -3.85 4.92 9.63
C GLU A 57 -3.11 3.70 10.20
N GLY A 58 -3.83 2.72 10.77
CA GLY A 58 -3.24 1.46 11.22
C GLY A 58 -2.78 0.55 10.08
N LEU A 59 -3.46 0.58 8.94
CA LEU A 59 -3.12 -0.23 7.77
C LEU A 59 -1.97 0.37 6.94
N ALA A 60 -1.84 1.71 6.90
CA ALA A 60 -0.85 2.38 6.08
C ALA A 60 0.63 2.00 6.41
N PRO A 61 1.07 1.98 7.69
CA PRO A 61 2.41 1.52 8.07
C PRO A 61 2.66 0.04 7.78
N MET A 62 1.62 -0.80 7.86
CA MET A 62 1.75 -2.22 7.52
C MET A 62 2.00 -2.40 6.02
N LEU A 63 1.34 -1.60 5.18
CA LEU A 63 1.51 -1.61 3.72
C LEU A 63 2.88 -1.02 3.31
N LEU A 64 3.29 0.10 3.93
CA LEU A 64 4.60 0.72 3.71
C LEU A 64 5.75 -0.18 4.19
N GLY A 65 5.64 -0.75 5.39
CA GLY A 65 6.66 -1.63 5.95
C GLY A 65 6.83 -2.93 5.17
N HIS A 66 5.77 -3.46 4.54
CA HIS A 66 5.89 -4.62 3.66
C HIS A 66 6.66 -4.29 2.38
N ALA A 67 6.40 -3.11 1.79
CA ALA A 67 7.10 -2.64 0.61
C ALA A 67 8.60 -2.38 0.88
N GLU A 68 8.93 -1.76 2.01
CA GLU A 68 10.31 -1.49 2.43
C GLU A 68 11.11 -2.78 2.69
N VAL A 69 10.57 -3.71 3.49
CA VAL A 69 11.22 -5.00 3.79
C VAL A 69 11.44 -5.81 2.51
N ARG A 70 10.53 -5.71 1.54
CA ARG A 70 10.65 -6.41 0.25
C ARG A 70 11.70 -5.78 -0.66
N ALA A 71 11.80 -4.46 -0.69
CA ALA A 71 12.88 -3.76 -1.41
C ALA A 71 14.26 -4.14 -0.84
N GLU A 72 14.38 -4.21 0.49
CA GLU A 72 15.59 -4.65 1.16
C GLU A 72 15.93 -6.12 0.85
N ALA A 73 14.93 -7.02 0.91
CA ALA A 73 15.11 -8.43 0.59
C ALA A 73 15.53 -8.65 -0.87
N ALA A 74 14.95 -7.91 -1.81
CA ALA A 74 15.32 -7.97 -3.23
C ALA A 74 16.77 -7.50 -3.43
N ALA A 75 17.17 -6.40 -2.79
CA ALA A 75 18.54 -5.90 -2.84
C ALA A 75 19.55 -6.91 -2.26
N ALA A 76 19.20 -7.58 -1.15
CA ALA A 76 20.04 -8.61 -0.53
C ALA A 76 20.24 -9.83 -1.45
N ILE A 77 19.18 -10.28 -2.13
CA ILE A 77 19.26 -11.40 -3.09
C ILE A 77 20.11 -11.04 -4.30
N GLU A 78 19.96 -9.83 -4.84
CA GLU A 78 20.80 -9.30 -5.92
C GLU A 78 22.28 -9.28 -5.53
N ALA A 79 22.59 -8.80 -4.33
CA ALA A 79 23.95 -8.76 -3.81
C ALA A 79 24.57 -10.16 -3.68
N ILE A 80 23.81 -11.14 -3.16
CA ILE A 80 24.25 -12.54 -3.10
C ILE A 80 24.47 -13.10 -4.51
N GLY A 81 23.54 -12.84 -5.43
CA GLY A 81 23.67 -13.27 -6.83
C GLY A 81 24.91 -12.69 -7.51
N ALA A 82 25.24 -11.42 -7.26
CA ALA A 82 26.44 -10.79 -7.78
C ALA A 82 27.72 -11.46 -7.24
N LEU A 83 27.76 -11.75 -5.93
CA LEU A 83 28.87 -12.47 -5.30
C LEU A 83 29.07 -13.86 -5.93
N LEU A 84 27.98 -14.60 -6.16
CA LEU A 84 28.04 -15.93 -6.77
C LEU A 84 28.48 -15.91 -8.24
N ARG A 85 28.16 -14.85 -9.00
CA ARG A 85 28.59 -14.68 -10.41
C ARG A 85 30.02 -14.16 -10.56
N SER A 86 30.57 -13.54 -9.51
CA SER A 86 31.93 -13.01 -9.48
C SER A 86 33.01 -14.05 -9.11
N ARG A 87 32.60 -15.30 -8.89
CA ARG A 87 33.47 -16.47 -8.71
C ARG A 87 33.55 -17.28 -9.99
#